data_AF-G8XA71-F1
#
_entry.id   AF-G8XA71-F1
#
_cell.length_a   1.000
_cell.length_b   1.000
_cell.length_c   1.000
_cell.angle_alpha   90.00
_cell.angle_beta   90.00
_cell.angle_gamma   90.00
#
_symmetry.space_group_name_H-M   'P 1'
#
loop_
_entity.id
_entity.type
_entity.pdbx_description
1 polymer ?
#
loop_
_entity_poly.entity_id
_entity_poly.type
_entity_poly.pdbx_seq_one_letter_code
_entity_poly.pdbx_strand_id
1 'polypeptide(L)' 'MSKKKHPDDLRENKILNQAKREVEGFSGLIYRFECSISILGRSQSNFNNYARYVAAAALYFGKISTELETTHH' A
#
# COMPACT_ATOMS: atom_id res chain seq x y z
N MET A 1 4.91 -27.65 0.27
CA MET A 1 5.74 -27.15 1.38
C MET A 1 5.74 -25.63 1.34
N SER A 2 5.27 -24.97 2.41
CA SER A 2 5.20 -23.51 2.45
C SER A 2 6.62 -22.94 2.65
N LYS A 3 7.16 -22.26 1.64
CA LYS A 3 8.47 -21.60 1.76
C LYS A 3 8.34 -20.49 2.78
N LYS A 4 9.08 -20.57 3.89
CA LYS A 4 9.14 -19.49 4.89
C LYS A 4 9.65 -18.23 4.18
N LYS A 5 8.86 -17.16 4.20
CA LYS A 5 9.22 -15.86 3.61
C LYS A 5 10.41 -15.25 4.35
N HIS A 6 11.24 -14.47 3.65
CA HIS A 6 12.40 -13.80 4.25
C HIS A 6 11.92 -12.85 5.37
N PRO A 7 12.68 -12.69 6.47
CA PRO A 7 12.31 -11.76 7.55
C PRO A 7 12.05 -10.33 7.07
N ASP A 8 12.72 -9.88 5.99
CA ASP A 8 12.41 -8.58 5.38
C ASP A 8 11.07 -8.55 4.66
N ASP A 9 10.65 -9.64 4.00
CA ASP A 9 9.29 -9.74 3.41
C ASP A 9 8.20 -9.68 4.49
N LEU A 10 8.51 -10.21 5.68
CA LEU A 10 7.64 -10.17 6.86
C LEU A 10 7.59 -8.77 7.47
N ARG A 11 8.73 -8.05 7.51
CA ARG A 11 8.82 -6.65 7.96
C ARG A 11 8.16 -5.69 6.97
N GLU A 12 8.34 -5.87 5.67
CA GLU A 12 7.70 -5.08 4.62
C GLU A 12 6.17 -5.16 4.71
N ASN A 13 5.66 -6.34 5.10
CA ASN A 13 4.24 -6.54 5.35
C ASN A 13 3.72 -5.80 6.59
N LYS A 14 4.57 -5.39 7.54
CA LYS A 14 4.09 -4.82 8.82
C LYS A 14 3.34 -3.50 8.61
N ILE A 15 3.93 -2.57 7.86
CA ILE A 15 3.36 -1.22 7.66
C ILE A 15 2.11 -1.28 6.76
N LEU A 16 2.18 -2.11 5.71
CA LEU A 16 1.06 -2.36 4.81
C LEU A 16 -0.12 -3.00 5.53
N ASN A 17 0.12 -4.04 6.34
CA ASN A 17 -0.94 -4.69 7.11
C ASN A 17 -1.46 -3.80 8.24
N GLN A 18 -0.63 -2.91 8.79
CA GLN A 18 -1.07 -1.90 9.74
C GLN A 18 -2.04 -0.93 9.07
N ALA A 19 -1.66 -0.32 7.95
CA ALA A 19 -2.50 0.61 7.21
C ALA A 19 -3.84 -0.02 6.77
N LYS A 20 -3.82 -1.28 6.31
CA LYS A 20 -5.05 -2.03 5.97
C LYS A 20 -6.04 -2.18 7.12
N ARG A 21 -5.56 -2.18 8.37
CA ARG A 21 -6.39 -2.33 9.59
C ARG A 21 -6.80 -0.99 10.18
N GLU A 22 -5.92 0.00 10.12
CA GLU A 22 -6.07 1.27 10.85
C GLU A 22 -6.66 2.39 9.98
N VAL A 23 -6.55 2.31 8.65
CA VAL A 23 -7.03 3.34 7.74
C VAL A 23 -8.20 2.82 6.91
N GLU A 24 -9.37 3.42 7.11
CA GLU A 24 -10.57 3.11 6.33
C GLU A 24 -10.32 3.34 4.83
N GLY A 25 -10.87 2.47 3.98
CA GLY A 25 -10.70 2.56 2.52
C GLY A 25 -9.31 2.17 1.99
N PHE A 26 -8.28 2.03 2.83
CA PHE A 26 -6.91 1.75 2.39
C PHE A 26 -6.75 0.42 1.64
N SER A 27 -7.46 -0.62 2.08
CA SER A 27 -7.45 -1.92 1.40
C SER A 27 -7.95 -1.84 -0.05
N GLY A 28 -8.96 -1.00 -0.30
CA GLY A 28 -9.48 -0.76 -1.65
C GLY A 28 -8.51 0.08 -2.50
N LEU A 29 -7.91 1.12 -1.90
CA LEU A 29 -6.91 1.95 -2.55
C LEU A 29 -5.71 1.13 -3.02
N ILE A 30 -5.16 0.29 -2.13
CA ILE A 30 -3.94 -0.46 -2.46
C ILE A 30 -4.20 -1.57 -3.48
N TYR A 31 -5.39 -2.18 -3.48
CA TYR A 31 -5.79 -3.15 -4.50
C TYR A 31 -5.86 -2.50 -5.90
N ARG A 32 -6.51 -1.33 -6.02
CA ARG A 32 -6.57 -0.58 -7.29
C ARG A 32 -5.18 -0.16 -7.76
N PHE A 33 -4.32 0.22 -6.82
CA PHE A 33 -2.94 0.54 -7.12
C PHE A 33 -2.16 -0.66 -7.65
N GLU A 34 -2.30 -1.85 -7.04
CA GLU A 34 -1.68 -3.09 -7.53
C GLU A 34 -2.13 -3.45 -8.95
N CYS A 35 -3.44 -3.37 -9.22
CA CYS A 35 -3.99 -3.57 -10.57
C CYS A 35 -3.37 -2.61 -11.58
N SER A 36 -3.24 -1.33 -11.22
CA SER A 36 -2.67 -0.29 -12.11
C SER A 36 -1.19 -0.58 -12.43
N ILE A 37 -0.39 -0.97 -11.43
CA ILE A 37 1.02 -1.32 -11.60
C ILE A 37 1.17 -2.55 -12.50
N SER A 38 0.30 -3.56 -12.34
CA SER A 38 0.27 -4.77 -13.17
C SER A 38 -0.09 -4.46 -14.64
N ILE A 39 -1.13 -3.65 -14.87
CA ILE A 39 -1.53 -3.21 -16.22
C ILE A 39 -0.39 -2.45 -16.92
N LEU A 40 0.37 -1.65 -16.18
CA LEU A 40 1.54 -0.94 -16.69
C LEU A 40 2.77 -1.85 -16.91
N GLY A 41 2.66 -3.16 -16.70
CA GLY A 41 3.74 -4.13 -16.89
C GLY A 41 4.92 -3.93 -15.93
N ARG A 42 4.69 -3.31 -14.77
CA ARG A 42 5.74 -3.03 -13.78
C ARG A 42 5.91 -4.21 -12.84
N SER A 43 7.12 -4.36 -12.30
CA SER A 43 7.45 -5.46 -11.38
C SER A 43 6.69 -5.37 -10.05
N GLN A 44 6.52 -6.52 -9.40
CA GLN A 44 6.00 -6.59 -8.02
C GLN A 44 6.88 -5.81 -7.03
N SER A 45 8.19 -5.73 -7.27
CA SER A 45 9.09 -4.93 -6.45
C SER A 45 8.81 -3.43 -6.54
N ASN A 46 8.40 -2.94 -7.71
CA ASN A 46 7.93 -1.55 -7.85
C ASN A 46 6.66 -1.34 -7.03
N PHE A 47 5.68 -2.24 -7.14
CA PHE A 47 4.48 -2.18 -6.30
C PHE A 47 4.84 -2.11 -4.80
N ASN A 48 5.63 -3.07 -4.29
CA ASN A 48 5.99 -3.12 -2.87
C ASN A 48 6.68 -1.84 -2.39
N ASN A 49 7.59 -1.27 -3.19
CA ASN A 49 8.26 -0.02 -2.87
C ASN A 49 7.29 1.15 -2.71
N TYR A 50 6.41 1.37 -3.69
CA TYR A 50 5.43 2.46 -3.64
C TYR A 50 4.35 2.21 -2.59
N ALA A 51 3.86 0.97 -2.47
CA ALA A 51 2.85 0.56 -1.51
C ALA A 51 3.25 0.87 -0.06
N ARG A 52 4.54 0.70 0.28
CA ARG A 52 5.07 1.08 1.60
C ARG A 52 5.00 2.58 1.86
N TYR A 53 5.37 3.40 0.87
CA TYR A 53 5.31 4.85 1.00
C TYR A 53 3.86 5.33 1.19
N VAL A 54 2.95 4.80 0.37
CA VAL A 54 1.51 5.08 0.46
C VAL A 54 0.93 4.65 1.81
N ALA A 55 1.33 3.48 2.34
CA ALA A 55 0.93 3.02 3.66
C ALA A 55 1.43 3.95 4.78
N ALA A 56 2.70 4.37 4.73
CA ALA A 56 3.27 5.27 5.72
C ALA A 56 2.56 6.64 5.72
N ALA A 57 2.28 7.19 4.53
CA ALA A 57 1.53 8.44 4.39
C ALA A 57 0.10 8.30 4.94
N ALA A 58 -0.61 7.22 4.59
CA ALA A 58 -1.97 6.98 5.06
C ALA A 58 -2.04 6.85 6.58
N LEU A 59 -1.07 6.16 7.20
CA LEU A 59 -0.98 6.06 8.66
C LEU A 59 -0.65 7.40 9.31
N TYR A 60 0.23 8.21 8.71
CA TYR A 60 0.60 9.53 9.23
C TYR A 60 -0.60 10.50 9.24
N PHE A 61 -1.40 10.51 8.17
CA PHE A 61 -2.56 11.38 8.05
C PHE A 61 -3.86 10.79 8.63
N GLY A 62 -3.89 9.48 8.90
CA GLY A 62 -5.08 8.77 9.37
C GLY A 62 -6.17 8.59 8.30
N LYS A 63 -5.86 8.84 7.02
CA LYS A 63 -6.80 8.72 5.89
C LYS A 63 -6.08 8.42 4.58
N ILE A 64 -6.81 7.91 3.59
CA ILE A 64 -6.27 7.63 2.26
C ILE A 64 -5.96 8.93 1.49
N SER A 65 -4.93 8.92 0.63
CA SER A 65 -4.48 10.11 -0.11
C SER A 65 -5.56 10.76 -0.97
N THR A 66 -6.53 9.99 -1.44
CA THR A 66 -7.68 10.50 -2.21
C THR A 66 -8.68 11.32 -1.37
N GLU A 67 -8.60 11.28 -0.05
CA GLU A 67 -9.37 12.14 0.87
C GLU A 67 -8.58 13.37 1.33
N LEU A 68 -7.33 13.53 0.89
CA LEU A 68 -6.56 14.76 1.04
C LEU A 68 -6.88 15.75 -0.10
N GLU A 69 -7.50 15.28 -1.19
CA GLU A 69 -7.90 16.04 -2.37
C GLU A 69 -9.42 16.30 -2.36
N THR A 70 -9.84 17.33 -1.60
CA THR A 70 -11.09 18.07 -1.84
C THR A 70 -10.85 19.56 -2.01
N THR A 71 -9.61 19.99 -2.26
CA THR A 71 -9.28 21.41 -2.35
C THR A 71 -8.80 21.78 -3.76
N HIS A 72 -9.78 22.13 -4.60
CA HIS A 72 -9.70 23.04 -5.74
C HIS A 72 -8.64 22.82 -6.84
N HIS A 73 -9.10 22.40 -8.04
CA HIS A 73 -9.20 23.28 -9.21
C HIS A 73 -10.09 22.71 -10.32
#